data_AF-A0A8E2LG76-F1
#
_entry.id   AF-A0A8E2LG76-F1
#
_cell.length_a   1.000
_cell.length_b   1.000
_cell.length_c   1.000
_cell.angle_alpha   90.00
_cell.angle_beta   90.00
_cell.angle_gamma   90.00
#
_symmetry.space_group_name_H-M   'P 1'
#
loop_
_entity.id
_entity.type
_entity.pdbx_description
1 polymer ?
#
loop_
_entity_poly.entity_id
_entity_poly.type
_entity_poly.pdbx_seq_one_letter_code
_entity_poly.pdbx_strand_id
1 'polypeptide(L)'
;MSKARVLYEKMVDFKRFGITSLALSAFLYLGVVLPLEDKTIIKTDILMGGTVLLLLLSVYFLFQSNRYRKILLDSDEGEEYLMKK
;
A
#
# COMPACT_ATOMS: atom_id res chain seq x y z
N MET A 1 -9.74 -12.50 22.39
CA MET A 1 -8.71 -12.28 21.34
C MET A 1 -7.54 -11.53 21.97
N SER A 2 -6.28 -11.92 21.72
CA SER A 2 -5.14 -11.13 22.23
C SER A 2 -5.01 -9.82 21.46
N LYS A 3 -4.60 -8.74 22.13
CA LYS A 3 -4.44 -7.41 21.53
C LYS A 3 -3.38 -7.42 20.42
N ALA A 4 -2.31 -8.19 20.60
CA ALA A 4 -1.24 -8.38 19.61
C ALA A 4 -1.75 -8.95 18.28
N ARG A 5 -2.66 -9.93 18.33
CA ARG A 5 -3.24 -10.53 17.11
C ARG A 5 -4.02 -9.50 16.27
N VAL A 6 -4.84 -8.67 16.90
CA VAL A 6 -5.64 -7.65 16.20
C VAL A 6 -4.76 -6.59 15.56
N LEU A 7 -3.67 -6.19 16.24
CA LEU A 7 -2.69 -5.25 15.70
C LEU A 7 -1.92 -5.85 14.52
N TYR A 8 -1.57 -7.14 14.59
CA TYR A 8 -0.91 -7.86 13.50
C TYR A 8 -1.82 -7.99 12.28
N GLU A 9 -3.09 -8.35 12.47
CA GLU A 9 -4.06 -8.45 11.37
C GLU A 9 -4.22 -7.09 10.68
N LYS A 10 -4.38 -6.00 11.43
CA LYS A 10 -4.40 -4.63 10.87
C LYS A 10 -3.12 -4.28 10.12
N MET A 11 -1.94 -4.62 10.67
CA MET A 11 -0.65 -4.39 10.02
C MET A 11 -0.60 -5.08 8.64
N VAL A 12 -1.02 -6.35 8.58
CA VAL A 12 -1.04 -7.16 7.36
C VAL A 12 -2.01 -6.59 6.34
N ASP A 13 -3.19 -6.16 6.78
CA ASP A 13 -4.17 -5.54 5.88
C ASP A 13 -3.61 -4.26 5.25
N PHE A 14 -3.06 -3.34 6.05
CA PHE A 14 -2.43 -2.13 5.52
C PHE A 14 -1.26 -2.44 4.57
N LYS A 15 -0.48 -3.49 4.86
CA LYS A 15 0.60 -3.93 3.95
C LYS A 15 0.04 -4.41 2.61
N ARG A 16 -1.02 -5.23 2.65
CA ARG A 16 -1.68 -5.77 1.45
C ARG A 16 -2.30 -4.65 0.62
N PHE A 17 -3.04 -3.74 1.24
CA PHE A 17 -3.58 -2.56 0.55
C PHE A 17 -2.48 -1.72 -0.08
N GLY A 18 -1.38 -1.46 0.65
CA GLY A 18 -0.23 -0.75 0.12
C GLY A 18 0.38 -1.40 -1.12
N ILE A 19 0.62 -2.72 -1.08
CA ILE A 19 1.18 -3.47 -2.22
C ILE A 19 0.20 -3.51 -3.40
N THR A 20 -1.09 -3.74 -3.15
CA THR A 20 -2.11 -3.75 -4.21
C THR A 20 -2.24 -2.39 -4.88
N SER A 21 -2.26 -1.29 -4.12
CA SER A 21 -2.24 0.07 -4.68
C SER A 21 -0.96 0.36 -5.46
N LEU A 22 0.19 -0.15 -5.00
CA LEU A 22 1.46 -0.02 -5.73
C LEU A 22 1.39 -0.73 -7.08
N ALA A 23 0.95 -1.98 -7.09
CA ALA A 23 0.79 -2.76 -8.32
C ALA A 23 -0.21 -2.11 -9.28
N LEU A 24 -1.35 -1.64 -8.77
CA LEU A 24 -2.36 -0.94 -9.56
C LEU A 24 -1.80 0.36 -10.17
N SER A 25 -1.00 1.11 -9.41
CA SER A 25 -0.34 2.32 -9.92
C SER A 25 0.66 2.02 -11.04
N ALA A 26 1.42 0.92 -10.93
CA ALA A 26 2.35 0.49 -11.97
C ALA A 26 1.58 0.12 -13.26
N PHE A 27 0.46 -0.60 -13.14
CA PHE A 27 -0.41 -0.90 -14.28
C PHE A 27 -0.99 0.37 -14.91
N LEU A 28 -1.46 1.32 -14.10
CA LEU A 28 -2.00 2.58 -14.61
C LEU A 28 -0.94 3.41 -15.33
N TYR A 29 0.29 3.41 -14.81
CA TYR A 29 1.44 4.06 -15.45
C TYR A 29 1.78 3.46 -16.81
N LEU A 30 1.64 2.13 -17.00
CA LEU A 30 1.78 1.54 -18.34
C LEU A 30 0.79 2.15 -19.33
N GLY A 31 -0.44 2.43 -18.90
CA GLY A 31 -1.42 3.18 -19.70
C GLY A 31 -0.99 4.61 -20.05
N VAL A 32 -0.15 5.25 -19.22
CA VAL A 32 0.46 6.57 -19.49
C VAL A 32 1.62 6.47 -20.48
N VAL A 33 2.42 5.41 -20.43
CA VAL A 33 3.61 5.26 -21.29
C VAL A 33 3.26 4.73 -22.69
N LEU A 34 2.25 3.87 -22.81
CA LEU A 34 1.89 3.29 -24.11
C LEU A 34 1.38 4.37 -25.09
N PRO A 35 1.96 4.47 -26.29
CA PRO A 35 1.47 5.36 -27.34
C PRO A 35 0.21 4.72 -27.95
N LEU A 36 -0.95 5.32 -27.71
CA LEU A 36 -2.22 4.91 -28.30
C LEU A 36 -2.67 5.98 -29.28
N GLU A 37 -3.17 5.60 -30.44
CA GLU A 37 -3.56 6.54 -31.51
C GLU A 37 -4.70 7.50 -31.09
N ASP A 38 -5.59 7.08 -30.18
CA ASP A 38 -6.70 7.88 -29.65
C ASP A 38 -6.43 8.57 -28.30
N LYS A 39 -5.15 8.78 -27.98
CA LYS A 39 -4.74 9.30 -26.67
C LYS A 39 -4.82 10.83 -26.64
N THR A 40 -5.94 11.35 -26.15
CA THR A 40 -6.08 12.79 -25.91
C THR A 40 -5.24 13.22 -24.71
N ILE A 41 -4.82 14.49 -24.71
CA ILE A 41 -4.04 15.11 -23.61
C ILE A 41 -4.78 14.93 -22.27
N ILE A 42 -6.10 15.16 -22.27
CA ILE A 42 -6.97 15.03 -21.09
C ILE A 42 -6.95 13.59 -20.52
N LYS A 43 -7.01 12.56 -21.38
CA LYS A 43 -6.94 11.16 -20.92
C LYS A 43 -5.58 10.85 -20.28
N THR A 44 -4.51 11.41 -20.83
CA THR A 44 -3.15 11.23 -20.31
C THR A 44 -2.98 11.91 -18.96
N ASP A 45 -3.47 13.13 -18.79
CA ASP A 45 -3.40 13.87 -17.53
C ASP A 45 -4.20 13.18 -16.42
N ILE A 46 -5.38 12.64 -16.73
CA ILE A 46 -6.19 11.87 -15.78
C ILE A 46 -5.46 10.58 -15.36
N LEU A 47 -4.89 9.84 -16.32
CA LEU A 47 -4.12 8.62 -16.02
C LEU A 47 -2.88 8.93 -15.18
N MET A 48 -2.18 10.02 -15.49
CA MET A 48 -0.98 10.45 -14.75
C MET A 48 -1.35 10.90 -13.34
N GLY A 49 -2.39 11.74 -13.18
CA GLY A 49 -2.90 12.18 -11.89
C GLY A 49 -3.38 11.01 -11.02
N GLY A 50 -4.12 10.06 -11.60
CA GLY A 50 -4.54 8.84 -10.92
C GLY A 50 -3.37 7.97 -10.47
N THR A 51 -2.31 7.87 -11.29
CA THR A 51 -1.09 7.13 -10.96
C THR A 51 -0.40 7.73 -9.74
N VAL A 52 -0.20 9.05 -9.73
CA VAL A 52 0.41 9.76 -8.60
C VAL A 52 -0.43 9.58 -7.33
N LEU A 53 -1.75 9.71 -7.43
CA LEU A 53 -2.65 9.54 -6.29
C LEU A 53 -2.61 8.12 -5.71
N LEU A 54 -2.59 7.09 -6.56
CA LEU A 54 -2.46 5.70 -6.14
C LEU A 54 -1.09 5.40 -5.51
N LEU A 55 -0.01 6.02 -6.02
CA LEU A 55 1.33 5.92 -5.42
C LEU A 55 1.35 6.55 -4.02
N LEU A 56 0.79 7.74 -3.85
CA LEU A 56 0.70 8.41 -2.54
C LEU A 56 -0.11 7.56 -1.54
N LEU A 57 -1.24 7.00 -1.98
CA LEU A 57 -2.03 6.05 -1.18
C LEU A 57 -1.24 4.81 -0.79
N SER A 58 -0.48 4.23 -1.72
CA SER A 58 0.37 3.08 -1.46
C SER A 58 1.41 3.38 -0.37
N VAL A 59 2.13 4.50 -0.52
CA VAL A 59 3.12 4.94 0.47
C VAL A 59 2.48 5.17 1.84
N TYR A 60 1.31 5.81 1.88
CA TYR A 60 0.58 6.04 3.12
C TYR A 60 0.19 4.73 3.82
N PHE A 61 -0.35 3.75 3.09
CA PHE A 61 -0.72 2.46 3.67
C PHE A 61 0.48 1.65 4.14
N LEU A 62 1.57 1.64 3.37
CA LEU A 62 2.82 0.98 3.78
C LEU A 62 3.43 1.65 5.02
N PHE A 63 3.36 2.99 5.09
CA PHE A 63 3.81 3.74 6.26
C PHE A 63 3.00 3.39 7.50
N GLN A 64 1.67 3.32 7.39
CA GLN A 64 0.81 2.89 8.49
C GLN A 64 1.09 1.45 8.91
N SER A 65 1.28 0.53 7.97
CA SER A 65 1.69 -0.85 8.27
C SER A 65 3.00 -0.89 9.06
N ASN A 66 4.01 -0.11 8.65
CA ASN A 66 5.28 -0.01 9.38
C ASN A 66 5.11 0.58 10.78
N ARG A 67 4.17 1.50 10.99
CA ARG A 67 3.85 1.99 12.35
C ARG A 67 3.25 0.90 13.22
N TYR A 68 2.31 0.11 12.72
CA TYR A 68 1.76 -1.03 13.48
C TYR A 68 2.83 -2.08 13.79
N ARG A 69 3.75 -2.33 12.85
CA ARG A 69 4.90 -3.22 13.10
C ARG A 69 5.79 -2.70 14.23
N LYS A 70 6.05 -1.39 14.29
CA LYS A 70 6.81 -0.78 15.40
C LYS A 70 6.08 -0.93 16.73
N ILE A 71 4.77 -0.73 16.77
CA ILE A 71 3.96 -0.90 17.99
C ILE A 71 3.99 -2.34 18.48
N LEU A 72 3.97 -3.32 17.57
CA LEU A 72 4.07 -4.74 17.93
C LEU A 72 5.46 -5.11 18.48
N LEU A 73 6.53 -4.53 17.94
CA LEU A 73 7.89 -4.76 18.44
C LEU A 73 8.15 -4.15 19.82
N ASP A 74 7.38 -3.14 20.22
CA ASP A 74 7.55 -2.44 21.50
C ASP A 74 6.85 -3.16 22.67
N SER A 75 6.16 -4.27 22.40
CA SER A 75 5.42 -5.05 23.39
C SER A 75 5.92 -6.49 23.41
N ASP A 76 6.25 -7.02 24.60
CA ASP A 76 6.70 -8.41 24.77
C ASP A 76 5.73 -9.43 24.11
N GLU A 77 4.42 -9.25 24.31
CA GLU A 77 3.39 -10.08 23.64
C GLU A 77 3.39 -9.93 22.11
N GLY A 78 3.68 -8.73 21.61
CA GLY A 78 3.70 -8.43 20.18
C GLY A 78 4.95 -8.95 19.49
N GLU A 79 6.11 -8.86 20.15
CA GLU A 79 7.38 -9.41 19.68
C GLU A 79 7.33 -10.94 19.64
N GLU A 80 6.85 -11.59 20.71
CA GLU A 80 6.70 -13.04 20.72
C GLU A 80 5.72 -13.52 19.63
N TYR A 81 4.66 -12.75 19.37
CA TYR A 81 3.71 -13.05 18.31
C TYR A 81 4.30 -12.88 16.90
N LEU A 82 5.15 -11.87 16.69
CA LEU A 82 5.88 -11.67 15.43
C LEU A 82 6.91 -12.79 15.19
N MET A 83 7.59 -13.27 16.22
CA MET A 83 8.59 -14.33 16.11
C MET A 83 7.97 -15.71 15.84
N LYS A 84 6.69 -15.91 16.21
CA LYS A 84 5.94 -17.14 15.98
C LYS A 84 5.26 -17.25 14.60
N LYS A 85 5.29 -16.21 13.76
CA LYS A 85 4.53 -16.15 12.50
C LYS A 85 5.35 -15.72 11.29
#